data_AF-A0AAW2AEB3-F1
#
_entry.id   AF-A0AAW2AEB3-F1
#
_cell.length_a   1.000
_cell.length_b   1.000
_cell.length_c   1.000
_cell.angle_alpha   90.00
_cell.angle_beta   90.00
_cell.angle_gamma   90.00
#
_symmetry.space_group_name_H-M   'P 1'
#
loop_
_entity.id
_entity.type
_entity.pdbx_description
1 polymer ?
#
loop_
_entity_poly.entity_id
_entity_poly.type
_entity_poly.pdbx_seq_one_letter_code
_entity_poly.pdbx_strand_id
1 'polypeptide(L)'
;MQDREHVMVMCSFGRRFIESSFQLSVEGEHNYTLKNPLCYSNEKCVFDVKVSSSVSFTCVHEINSAVNRQSETYTYSPSAQTSNMSTEYYKTPSKSSHLH
;
A
#
# COMPACT_ATOMS: atom_id res chain seq x y z
N MET A 1 23.54 2.70 -14.87
CA MET A 1 22.41 1.85 -14.44
C MET A 1 21.63 2.67 -13.43
N GLN A 2 20.33 2.88 -13.61
CA GLN A 2 19.52 3.55 -12.58
C GLN A 2 19.44 2.61 -11.39
N ASP A 3 19.98 3.03 -10.24
CA ASP A 3 19.76 2.32 -8.98
C ASP A 3 18.25 2.36 -8.71
N ARG A 4 17.62 1.18 -8.78
CA ARG A 4 16.21 1.02 -8.46
C ARG A 4 16.14 0.51 -7.04
N GLU A 5 15.67 1.35 -6.14
CA GLU A 5 15.46 0.98 -4.75
C GLU A 5 14.27 0.03 -4.65
N HIS A 6 14.38 -0.97 -3.79
CA HIS A 6 13.30 -1.89 -3.46
C HIS A 6 12.57 -1.36 -2.23
N VAL A 7 11.28 -1.07 -2.38
CA VAL A 7 10.41 -0.60 -1.30
C VAL A 7 9.33 -1.66 -1.06
N MET A 8 9.22 -2.12 0.19
CA MET A 8 8.14 -2.99 0.61
C MET A 8 6.96 -2.15 1.10
N VAL A 9 5.82 -2.25 0.40
CA VAL A 9 4.59 -1.56 0.78
C VAL A 9 3.65 -2.58 1.43
N MET A 10 3.34 -2.37 2.71
CA MET A 10 2.39 -3.20 3.46
C MET A 10 1.02 -2.53 3.48
N CYS A 11 0.04 -3.16 2.84
CA CYS A 11 -1.35 -2.73 2.82
C CYS A 11 -2.17 -3.50 3.86
N SER A 12 -3.02 -2.78 4.59
CA SER A 12 -3.99 -3.36 5.53
C SER A 12 -5.40 -3.14 5.01
N PHE A 13 -6.05 -4.21 4.54
CA PHE A 13 -7.36 -4.15 3.87
C PHE A 13 -8.54 -4.57 4.77
N GLY A 14 -8.27 -4.98 6.01
CA GLY A 14 -9.29 -5.55 6.88
C GLY A 14 -9.75 -6.92 6.37
N ARG A 15 -11.04 -7.24 6.47
CA ARG A 15 -11.52 -8.60 6.19
C ARG A 15 -11.40 -9.00 4.71
N ARG A 16 -10.65 -10.07 4.44
CA ARG A 16 -10.64 -10.78 3.14
C ARG A 16 -11.88 -11.64 2.93
N PHE A 17 -12.49 -11.48 1.76
CA PHE A 17 -13.56 -12.33 1.23
C PHE A 17 -13.03 -13.17 0.05
N ILE A 18 -13.76 -14.21 -0.35
CA ILE A 18 -13.41 -15.05 -1.51
C ILE A 18 -13.32 -14.20 -2.78
N GLU A 19 -14.20 -13.20 -2.91
CA GLU A 19 -14.29 -12.29 -4.05
C GLU A 19 -13.36 -11.06 -3.91
N SER A 20 -12.44 -11.07 -2.94
CA SER A 20 -11.50 -9.96 -2.75
C SER A 20 -10.34 -10.01 -3.73
N SER A 21 -10.12 -8.90 -4.41
CA SER A 21 -8.91 -8.61 -5.16
C SER A 21 -8.16 -7.47 -4.48
N PHE A 22 -6.88 -7.68 -4.20
CA PHE A 22 -5.99 -6.70 -3.57
C PHE A 22 -4.95 -6.22 -4.56
N GLN A 23 -4.80 -4.91 -4.65
CA GLN A 23 -3.92 -4.26 -5.62
C GLN A 23 -3.20 -3.08 -4.96
N LEU A 24 -2.09 -2.68 -5.58
CA LEU A 24 -1.36 -1.47 -5.25
C LEU A 24 -1.27 -0.60 -6.50
N SER A 25 -1.89 0.58 -6.46
CA SER A 25 -1.67 1.61 -7.47
C SER A 25 -0.39 2.37 -7.12
N VAL A 26 0.49 2.53 -8.11
CA VAL A 26 1.72 3.31 -8.02
C VAL A 26 1.61 4.45 -9.02
N GLU A 27 1.62 5.67 -8.51
CA GLU A 27 1.56 6.91 -9.30
C GLU A 27 2.91 7.63 -9.25
N GLY A 28 3.44 8.04 -10.40
CA GLY A 28 4.75 8.68 -10.48
C GLY A 28 5.09 9.05 -11.93
N GLU A 29 6.35 8.89 -12.32
CA GLU A 29 6.76 9.08 -13.72
C GLU A 29 6.07 8.08 -14.66
N HIS A 30 5.91 6.83 -14.20
CA HIS A 30 5.17 5.79 -14.88
C HIS A 30 4.13 5.23 -13.93
N ASN A 31 2.86 5.36 -14.29
CA ASN A 31 1.77 4.81 -13.49
C ASN A 31 1.60 3.33 -13.78
N TYR A 32 1.51 2.52 -12.74
CA TYR A 32 1.25 1.07 -12.89
C TYR A 32 0.53 0.51 -11.67
N THR A 33 -0.02 -0.70 -11.84
CA THR A 33 -0.74 -1.40 -10.78
C THR A 33 -0.13 -2.78 -10.57
N LEU A 34 0.20 -3.08 -9.32
CA LEU A 34 0.61 -4.42 -8.90
C LEU A 34 -0.61 -5.18 -8.39
N LYS A 35 -0.73 -6.44 -8.83
CA LYS A 35 -1.80 -7.37 -8.43
C LYS A 35 -1.17 -8.61 -7.80
N ASN A 36 -1.99 -9.45 -7.16
CA ASN A 36 -1.58 -10.72 -6.56
C ASN A 36 -0.48 -10.57 -5.48
N PRO A 37 -0.70 -9.75 -4.43
CA PRO A 37 0.30 -9.58 -3.38
C PRO A 37 0.53 -10.85 -2.56
N LEU A 38 1.66 -10.88 -1.88
CA LEU A 38 1.91 -11.85 -0.82
C LEU A 38 1.12 -11.42 0.43
N CYS A 39 0.05 -12.13 0.75
CA CYS A 39 -0.76 -11.89 1.94
C CYS A 39 -0.34 -12.82 3.08
N TYR A 40 0.24 -12.25 4.13
CA TYR A 40 0.67 -12.99 5.33
C TYR A 40 -0.47 -13.25 6.31
N SER A 41 -1.56 -12.49 6.20
CA SER A 41 -2.77 -12.70 6.99
C SER A 41 -4.02 -12.43 6.16
N ASN A 42 -5.19 -12.67 6.77
CA ASN A 42 -6.49 -12.32 6.16
C ASN A 42 -6.68 -10.81 5.96
N GLU A 43 -5.77 -9.97 6.46
CA GLU A 43 -5.93 -8.52 6.46
C GLU A 43 -4.74 -7.75 5.89
N LYS A 44 -3.54 -8.36 5.90
CA LYS A 44 -2.30 -7.69 5.52
C LYS A 44 -1.66 -8.36 4.31
N CYS A 45 -1.34 -7.54 3.32
CA CYS A 45 -0.68 -7.94 2.09
C CYS A 45 0.52 -7.04 1.81
N VAL A 46 1.59 -7.61 1.26
CA VAL A 46 2.84 -6.92 0.99
C VAL A 46 3.12 -6.94 -0.52
N PHE A 47 3.57 -5.79 -1.02
CA PHE A 47 4.01 -5.58 -2.38
C PHE A 47 5.49 -5.15 -2.37
N ASP A 48 6.31 -5.81 -3.17
CA ASP A 48 7.69 -5.37 -3.46
C ASP A 48 7.66 -4.46 -4.70
N VAL A 49 8.15 -3.24 -4.53
CA VAL A 49 8.08 -2.19 -5.55
C VAL A 49 9.48 -1.70 -5.87
N LYS A 50 9.82 -1.68 -7.16
CA LYS A 50 11.05 -1.05 -7.65
C LYS A 50 10.76 0.41 -7.98
N VAL A 51 11.42 1.33 -7.29
CA VAL A 51 11.24 2.77 -7.48
C VAL A 51 12.56 3.41 -7.91
N SER A 52 12.49 4.36 -8.84
CA SER A 52 13.63 5.15 -9.32
C SER A 52 13.45 6.65 -9.07
N SER A 53 12.28 7.06 -8.60
CA SER A 53 11.88 8.43 -8.35
C SER A 53 10.80 8.46 -7.27
N SER A 54 10.39 9.66 -6.84
CA SER A 54 9.26 9.81 -5.91
C SER A 54 7.99 9.23 -6.54
N VAL A 55 7.28 8.43 -5.76
CA VAL A 55 6.04 7.76 -6.18
C VAL A 55 5.00 7.83 -5.08
N SER A 56 3.73 7.79 -5.45
CA SER A 56 2.59 7.71 -4.56
C SER A 56 1.99 6.31 -4.61
N PHE A 57 1.60 5.80 -3.46
CA PHE A 57 1.08 4.45 -3.25
C PHE A 57 -0.36 4.52 -2.76
N THR A 58 -1.24 3.77 -3.42
CA THR A 58 -2.64 3.60 -2.98
C THR A 58 -2.98 2.12 -2.95
N CYS A 59 -3.29 1.61 -1.76
CA CYS A 59 -3.77 0.24 -1.59
C CYS A 59 -5.24 0.17 -2.02
N VAL A 60 -5.57 -0.76 -2.92
CA VAL A 60 -6.92 -0.94 -3.48
C VAL A 60 -7.46 -2.32 -3.13
N HIS A 61 -8.64 -2.36 -2.52
CA HIS A 61 -9.41 -3.58 -2.23
C HIS A 61 -10.72 -3.56 -3.02
N GLU A 62 -10.81 -4.45 -3.99
CA GLU A 62 -12.02 -4.66 -4.79
C GLU A 62 -12.78 -5.89 -4.27
N ILE A 63 -14.08 -5.73 -3.99
CA ILE A 63 -15.01 -6.79 -3.57
C ILE A 63 -16.17 -6.78 -4.56
N ASN A 64 -16.16 -7.72 -5.51
CA ASN A 64 -16.97 -7.65 -6.74
C ASN A 64 -16.74 -6.35 -7.53
N SER A 65 -17.21 -6.29 -8.77
CA SER A 65 -17.04 -5.13 -9.66
C SER A 65 -17.70 -3.83 -9.16
N ALA A 66 -18.45 -3.87 -8.04
CA ALA A 66 -19.24 -2.76 -7.52
C ALA A 66 -18.67 -2.10 -6.26
N VAL A 67 -17.81 -2.77 -5.48
CA VAL A 67 -17.29 -2.19 -4.22
C VAL A 67 -15.77 -2.07 -4.30
N ASN A 68 -15.30 -0.83 -4.42
CA ASN A 68 -13.88 -0.49 -4.39
C ASN A 68 -13.58 0.32 -3.12
N ARG A 69 -12.71 -0.22 -2.27
CA ARG A 69 -12.17 0.46 -1.09
C ARG A 69 -10.73 0.84 -1.34
N GLN A 70 -10.41 2.12 -1.17
CA GLN A 70 -9.06 2.63 -1.34
C GLN A 70 -8.51 3.12 -0.01
N SER A 71 -7.21 2.93 0.20
CA SER A 71 -6.51 3.57 1.31
C SER A 71 -6.30 5.06 1.03
N GLU A 72 -5.87 5.79 2.05
CA GLU A 72 -5.16 7.04 1.84
C GLU A 72 -3.95 6.82 0.91
N THR A 73 -3.67 7.80 0.06
CA THR A 73 -2.48 7.82 -0.80
C THR A 73 -1.27 8.24 0.01
N TYR A 74 -0.17 7.48 -0.10
CA TYR A 74 1.09 7.79 0.57
C TYR A 74 2.19 8.10 -0.44
N THR A 75 2.84 9.26 -0.32
CA THR A 75 3.96 9.63 -1.20
C THR A 75 5.29 9.25 -0.58
N TYR A 76 6.03 8.40 -1.29
CA TYR A 76 7.40 8.06 -1.02
C TYR A 76 8.36 9.00 -1.78
N SER A 77 9.35 9.55 -1.08
CA SER A 77 10.39 10.41 -1.66
C SER A 77 11.78 9.98 -1.22
N PRO A 78 12.63 9.46 -2.13
CA PRO A 78 13.98 8.97 -1.78
C PRO A 78 14.88 10.02 -1.11
N SER A 79 14.78 11.29 -1.52
CA SER A 79 15.62 12.38 -1.02
C SER A 79 15.28 12.87 0.40
N ALA A 80 14.12 12.47 0.94
CA ALA A 80 13.69 12.86 2.28
C ALA A 80 14.25 11.95 3.39
N GLN A 81 14.98 10.88 3.04
CA GLN A 81 15.53 9.90 4.00
C GLN A 81 16.83 10.35 4.70
N THR A 82 17.11 11.66 4.81
CA THR A 82 18.20 12.17 5.65
C THR A 82 17.78 12.31 7.11
N SER A 83 17.48 11.18 7.76
CA SER A 83 17.77 10.91 9.18
C SER A 83 17.13 9.60 9.61
N ASN A 84 17.98 8.60 9.83
CA ASN A 84 17.83 7.42 10.69
C ASN A 84 16.52 6.61 10.66
N MET A 85 16.74 5.31 10.48
CA MET A 85 15.97 4.19 11.07
C MET A 85 14.92 3.56 10.16
N SER A 86 15.03 2.24 10.02
CA SER A 86 14.08 1.32 9.41
C SER A 86 12.66 1.62 9.87
N THR A 87 11.87 2.32 9.06
CA THR A 87 10.51 2.68 9.45
C THR A 87 9.56 1.52 9.14
N GLU A 88 9.38 0.64 10.12
CA GLU A 88 8.18 -0.19 10.19
C GLU A 88 6.98 0.72 10.52
N TYR A 89 6.24 1.14 9.50
CA TYR A 89 5.05 1.96 9.69
C TYR A 89 3.86 1.09 10.16
N TYR A 90 3.66 0.99 11.47
CA TYR A 90 2.43 0.47 12.06
C TYR A 90 1.40 1.60 12.23
N LYS A 91 0.36 1.66 11.38
CA LYS A 91 -0.82 2.50 11.64
C LYS A 91 -1.90 1.65 12.30
N THR A 92 -2.14 1.84 13.60
CA THR A 92 -3.30 1.27 14.30
C THR A 92 -4.58 1.99 13.86
N PRO A 93 -5.69 1.29 13.56
CA PRO A 93 -6.95 1.95 13.26
C PRO A 93 -7.45 2.71 14.50
N SER A 94 -7.71 4.02 14.39
CA SER A 94 -8.44 4.74 15.41
C SER A 94 -9.89 4.24 15.40
N LYS A 95 -10.33 3.65 16.52
CA LYS A 95 -11.76 3.39 16.74
C LYS A 95 -12.46 4.74 16.85
N SER A 96 -13.27 5.10 15.85
CA SER A 96 -14.29 6.13 16.05
C SER A 96 -15.38 5.54 16.95
N SER A 97 -15.34 5.91 18.23
CA SER A 97 -16.41 5.64 19.19
C SER A 97 -17.59 6.57 18.88
N HIS A 98 -18.61 6.05 18.21
CA HIS A 98 -19.95 6.62 18.35
C HIS A 98 -20.45 6.26 19.76
N LEU A 99 -20.53 7.26 20.64
CA LEU A 99 -21.32 7.22 21.86
C LEU A 99 -22.56 8.09 21.65
N HIS A 100 -23.71 7.42 21.78
CA HIS A 100 -25.10 7.87 21.98
C HIS A 100 -25.69 8.97 21.10
#